data_AF-A0A077YXZ8-F1
#
_entry.id   AF-A0A077YXZ8-F1
#
_cell.length_a   1.000
_cell.length_b   1.000
_cell.length_c   1.000
_cell.angle_alpha   90.00
_cell.angle_beta   90.00
_cell.angle_gamma   90.00
#
_symmetry.space_group_name_H-M   'P 1'
#
loop_
_entity.id
_entity.type
_entity.pdbx_description
1 polymer ?
#
loop_
_entity_poly.entity_id
_entity_poly.type
_entity_poly.pdbx_seq_one_letter_code
_entity_poly.pdbx_strand_id
1 'polypeptide(L)'
;MVSWGAVHFCRNIEKRREKSRNDARYRRRSEARIFTELCHILPLTKEPTFYHLDRIAVLRVAVAMCRLRAVTANMFRQGHSPLLPGCTRWYNEEDLSELLDGAVFLIVDLRSLIVYVSSSVVETIGMTQVSDNGSPRGSRMLFCAQPMSRK
;
A
#
# COMPACT_ATOMS: atom_id res chain seq x y z
N MET A 1 -46.69 36.59 -16.23
CA MET A 1 -45.32 37.09 -15.97
C MET A 1 -44.59 36.08 -15.11
N VAL A 2 -43.63 35.34 -15.67
CA VAL A 2 -42.74 34.50 -14.86
C VAL A 2 -41.92 35.45 -13.99
N SER A 3 -41.98 35.30 -12.66
CA SER A 3 -41.28 36.21 -11.75
C SER A 3 -39.79 36.19 -12.05
N TRP A 4 -39.25 37.30 -12.56
CA TRP A 4 -37.83 37.44 -12.91
C TRP A 4 -36.91 37.12 -11.73
N GLY A 5 -37.38 37.32 -10.50
CA GLY A 5 -36.68 36.90 -9.29
C GLY A 5 -36.44 35.39 -9.21
N ALA A 6 -37.41 34.56 -9.63
CA ALA A 6 -37.27 33.11 -9.66
C ALA A 6 -36.26 32.65 -10.73
N VAL A 7 -36.28 33.28 -11.92
CA VAL A 7 -35.32 32.96 -13.00
C VAL A 7 -33.89 33.32 -12.59
N HIS A 8 -33.69 34.50 -11.98
CA HIS A 8 -32.37 34.92 -11.50
C HIS A 8 -31.87 34.03 -10.36
N PHE A 9 -32.75 33.63 -9.43
CA PHE A 9 -32.41 32.71 -8.35
C PHE A 9 -32.01 31.33 -8.87
N CYS A 10 -32.78 30.73 -9.80
CA CYS A 10 -32.44 29.45 -10.43
C CYS A 10 -31.08 29.52 -11.15
N ARG A 11 -30.83 30.59 -11.92
CA ARG A 11 -29.55 30.80 -12.61
C ARG A 11 -28.37 30.95 -11.62
N ASN A 12 -28.59 31.60 -10.48
CA ASN A 12 -27.58 31.69 -9.41
C ASN A 12 -27.33 30.35 -8.71
N ILE A 13 -28.36 29.54 -8.48
CA ILE A 13 -28.22 28.18 -7.95
C ILE A 13 -27.41 27.31 -8.94
N GLU A 14 -27.71 27.40 -10.23
CA GLU A 14 -26.97 26.66 -11.25
C GLU A 14 -25.49 27.05 -11.28
N LYS A 15 -25.17 28.34 -11.22
CA LYS A 15 -23.78 28.81 -11.10
C LYS A 15 -23.08 28.24 -9.85
N ARG A 16 -23.76 28.22 -8.70
CA ARG A 16 -23.22 27.64 -7.45
C ARG A 16 -23.02 26.13 -7.57
N ARG A 17 -23.97 25.41 -8.18
CA ARG A 17 -23.89 23.97 -8.45
C ARG A 17 -22.75 23.65 -9.42
N GLU A 18 -22.58 24.44 -10.47
CA GLU A 18 -21.49 24.27 -11.43
C GLU A 18 -20.13 24.52 -10.78
N LYS A 19 -19.99 25.56 -9.96
CA LYS A 19 -18.77 25.78 -9.18
C LYS A 19 -18.46 24.58 -8.28
N SER A 20 -19.46 24.08 -7.54
CA SER A 20 -19.29 22.88 -6.71
C SER A 20 -18.88 21.64 -7.52
N ARG A 21 -19.42 21.46 -8.74
CA ARG A 21 -19.02 20.36 -9.63
C ARG A 21 -17.57 20.48 -10.06
N ASN A 22 -17.13 21.68 -10.45
CA ASN A 22 -15.76 21.92 -10.85
C ASN A 22 -14.79 21.77 -9.68
N ASP A 23 -15.15 22.23 -8.48
CA ASP A 23 -14.36 22.02 -7.26
C ASP A 23 -14.24 20.52 -6.95
N ALA A 24 -15.31 19.74 -7.10
CA ALA A 24 -15.27 18.29 -6.91
C ALA A 24 -14.40 17.59 -7.97
N ARG A 25 -14.44 18.03 -9.23
CA ARG A 25 -13.56 17.51 -10.30
C ARG A 25 -12.09 17.83 -10.02
N TYR A 26 -11.79 19.05 -9.57
CA TYR A 26 -10.45 19.46 -9.20
C TYR A 26 -9.90 18.60 -8.05
N ARG A 27 -10.71 18.36 -7.00
CA ARG A 27 -10.33 17.46 -5.90
C ARG A 27 -10.02 16.05 -6.38
N ARG A 28 -10.87 15.45 -7.22
CA ARG A 28 -10.64 14.11 -7.79
C ARG A 28 -9.38 14.03 -8.65
N ARG A 29 -9.11 15.06 -9.45
CA ARG A 29 -7.89 15.13 -10.29
C ARG A 29 -6.63 15.29 -9.43
N SER A 30 -6.71 16.12 -8.39
CA SER A 30 -5.61 16.32 -7.45
C SER A 30 -5.30 15.04 -6.67
N GLU A 31 -6.33 14.36 -6.15
CA GLU A 31 -6.19 13.06 -5.48
C GLU A 31 -5.54 12.01 -6.39
N ALA A 32 -6.00 11.90 -7.65
CA ALA A 32 -5.41 10.98 -8.61
C ALA A 32 -3.92 11.24 -8.84
N ARG A 33 -3.52 12.52 -8.96
CA ARG A 33 -2.10 12.90 -9.09
C ARG A 33 -1.29 12.49 -7.86
N ILE A 34 -1.80 12.76 -6.66
CA ILE A 34 -1.13 12.39 -5.40
C ILE A 34 -0.96 10.87 -5.30
N PHE A 35 -1.98 10.09 -5.71
CA PHE A 35 -1.88 8.63 -5.74
C PHE A 35 -0.80 8.13 -6.70
N THR A 36 -0.72 8.71 -7.90
CA THR A 36 0.34 8.36 -8.85
C THR A 36 1.73 8.66 -8.28
N GLU A 37 1.91 9.84 -7.67
CA GLU A 37 3.16 10.21 -7.00
C GLU A 37 3.48 9.25 -5.83
N LEU A 38 2.47 8.87 -5.04
CA LEU A 38 2.63 7.92 -3.94
C LEU A 38 3.10 6.55 -4.45
N CYS A 39 2.51 6.03 -5.53
CA CYS A 39 2.95 4.76 -6.13
C CYS A 39 4.41 4.79 -6.60
N HIS A 40 4.92 5.94 -7.03
CA HIS A 40 6.33 6.09 -7.41
C HIS A 40 7.29 6.12 -6.23
N ILE A 41 6.85 6.57 -5.06
CA ILE A 41 7.68 6.65 -3.84
C ILE A 41 7.74 5.31 -3.12
N LEU A 42 6.66 4.53 -3.18
CA LEU A 42 6.60 3.23 -2.55
C LEU A 42 7.48 2.21 -3.30
N PRO A 43 8.14 1.28 -2.59
CA PRO A 43 8.93 0.21 -3.19
C PRO A 43 8.02 -0.88 -3.77
N LEU A 44 7.11 -0.49 -4.67
CA LEU A 44 6.22 -1.40 -5.39
C LEU A 44 6.94 -1.90 -6.64
N THR A 45 6.82 -3.19 -6.95
CA THR A 45 7.36 -3.72 -8.20
C THR A 45 6.59 -3.12 -9.37
N LYS A 46 7.27 -2.76 -10.46
CA LYS A 46 6.63 -2.22 -11.69
C LYS A 46 5.92 -3.30 -12.51
N GLU A 47 5.57 -4.41 -11.89
CA GLU A 47 4.93 -5.52 -12.57
C GLU A 47 3.52 -5.13 -13.02
N PRO A 48 3.04 -5.70 -14.15
CA PRO A 48 1.76 -5.31 -14.71
C PRO A 48 0.58 -5.52 -13.74
N THR A 49 0.71 -6.45 -12.79
CA THR A 49 -0.25 -6.70 -11.72
C THR A 49 -0.45 -5.49 -10.80
N PHE A 50 0.55 -4.62 -10.66
CA PHE A 50 0.47 -3.44 -9.78
C PHE A 50 -0.37 -2.30 -10.36
N TYR A 51 -0.60 -2.25 -11.68
CA TYR A 51 -1.43 -1.20 -12.30
C TYR A 51 -2.90 -1.26 -11.84
N HIS A 52 -3.33 -2.38 -11.25
CA HIS A 52 -4.70 -2.61 -10.79
C HIS A 52 -4.84 -2.61 -9.26
N LEU A 53 -3.82 -2.17 -8.51
CA LEU A 53 -3.96 -2.08 -7.06
C LEU A 53 -5.05 -1.10 -6.66
N ASP A 54 -5.90 -1.57 -5.74
CA ASP A 54 -6.87 -0.72 -5.07
C ASP A 54 -6.13 0.43 -4.35
N ARG A 55 -6.69 1.64 -4.43
CA ARG A 55 -6.25 2.82 -3.67
C ARG A 55 -6.07 2.49 -2.18
N ILE A 56 -6.97 1.69 -1.63
CA ILE A 56 -6.89 1.26 -0.23
C ILE A 56 -5.63 0.41 0.02
N ALA A 57 -5.28 -0.49 -0.90
CA ALA A 57 -4.08 -1.32 -0.77
C ALA A 57 -2.80 -0.46 -0.83
N VAL A 58 -2.72 0.49 -1.77
CA VAL A 58 -1.59 1.43 -1.85
C VAL A 58 -1.43 2.22 -0.54
N LEU A 59 -2.54 2.74 0.01
CA LEU A 59 -2.50 3.44 1.30
C LEU A 59 -2.06 2.54 2.45
N ARG A 60 -2.48 1.27 2.46
CA ARG A 60 -2.06 0.30 3.49
C ARG A 60 -0.55 0.09 3.43
N VAL A 61 0.03 -0.10 2.24
CA VAL A 61 1.48 -0.23 2.07
C VAL A 61 2.20 1.06 2.47
N ALA A 62 1.65 2.23 2.12
CA ALA A 62 2.23 3.51 2.53
C ALA A 62 2.28 3.67 4.06
N VAL A 63 1.18 3.36 4.75
CA VAL A 63 1.13 3.41 6.21
C VAL A 63 2.11 2.41 6.83
N ALA A 64 2.20 1.19 6.29
CA ALA A 64 3.15 0.19 6.75
C ALA A 64 4.61 0.68 6.61
N MET A 65 4.97 1.23 5.46
CA MET A 65 6.31 1.80 5.22
C MET A 65 6.64 2.96 6.15
N CYS A 66 5.68 3.87 6.40
CA CYS A 66 5.88 4.95 7.37
C CYS A 66 6.12 4.41 8.79
N ARG A 67 5.40 3.37 9.20
CA ARG A 67 5.60 2.72 10.51
C ARG A 67 6.95 2.04 10.62
N LEU A 68 7.36 1.27 9.60
CA LEU A 68 8.68 0.65 9.57
C LEU A 68 9.75 1.71 9.76
N ARG A 69 9.73 2.77 8.95
CA ARG A 69 10.70 3.86 9.04
C ARG A 69 10.74 4.52 10.41
N ALA A 70 9.59 4.73 11.06
CA ALA A 70 9.54 5.29 12.39
C ALA A 70 10.19 4.37 13.44
N VAL A 71 9.93 3.06 13.36
CA VAL A 71 10.54 2.06 14.24
C VAL A 71 12.04 1.98 14.00
N THR A 72 12.49 1.87 12.75
CA THR A 72 13.93 1.79 12.44
C THR A 72 14.65 3.06 12.89
N ALA A 73 14.09 4.24 12.62
CA ALA A 73 14.68 5.51 13.06
C ALA A 73 14.83 5.60 14.59
N ASN A 74 13.85 5.09 15.34
CA ASN A 74 13.93 5.06 16.81
C ASN A 74 15.00 4.08 17.31
N MET A 75 15.14 2.90 16.67
CA MET A 75 16.20 1.94 17.00
C MET A 75 17.58 2.57 16.80
N PHE A 76 17.79 3.27 15.68
CA PHE A 76 19.05 3.95 15.40
C PHE A 76 19.36 5.08 16.38
N ARG A 77 18.35 5.86 16.80
CA ARG A 77 18.55 6.93 17.81
C ARG A 77 18.92 6.39 19.17
N GLN A 78 18.46 5.20 19.53
CA GLN A 78 18.78 4.56 20.81
C GLN A 78 20.18 3.96 20.84
N GLY A 79 20.99 4.15 19.80
CA GLY A 79 22.36 3.64 19.73
C GLY A 79 22.42 2.13 19.52
N HIS A 80 21.29 1.48 19.20
CA HIS A 80 21.32 0.11 18.73
C HIS A 80 22.05 0.10 17.39
N SER A 81 23.24 -0.49 17.40
CA SER A 81 23.93 -0.82 16.17
C SER A 81 22.97 -1.70 15.36
N PRO A 82 22.74 -1.38 14.08
CA PRO A 82 21.95 -2.25 13.23
C PRO A 82 22.48 -3.66 13.09
N LEU A 83 23.76 -3.82 13.37
CA LEU A 83 24.47 -5.08 13.30
C LEU A 83 24.29 -5.80 14.63
N LEU A 84 23.89 -7.06 14.58
CA LEU A 84 23.93 -7.94 15.75
C LEU A 84 25.34 -7.94 16.34
N PRO A 85 25.50 -8.15 17.66
CA PRO A 85 26.81 -8.21 18.28
C PRO A 85 27.71 -9.23 17.58
N GLY A 86 28.84 -8.77 17.02
CA GLY A 86 29.78 -9.61 16.27
C GLY A 86 29.61 -9.61 14.74
N CYS A 87 28.57 -8.98 14.20
CA CYS A 87 28.35 -8.91 12.76
C CYS A 87 29.03 -7.67 12.16
N THR A 88 29.73 -7.86 11.04
CA THR A 88 30.41 -6.79 10.29
C THR A 88 29.58 -6.29 9.09
N ARG A 89 28.49 -6.99 8.76
CA ARG A 89 27.62 -6.70 7.62
C ARG A 89 26.15 -6.92 7.98
N TRP A 90 25.29 -6.15 7.32
CA TRP A 90 23.84 -6.28 7.36
C TRP A 90 23.38 -7.62 6.77
N TYR A 91 22.43 -8.26 7.45
CA TYR A 91 21.76 -9.44 6.93
C TYR A 91 20.77 -9.05 5.84
N ASN A 92 20.94 -9.65 4.68
CA ASN A 92 19.97 -9.59 3.60
C ASN A 92 18.81 -10.55 3.89
N GLU A 93 17.72 -10.44 3.13
CA GLU A 93 16.57 -11.34 3.28
C GLU A 93 16.92 -12.81 2.98
N GLU A 94 17.89 -13.04 2.08
CA GLU A 94 18.43 -14.37 1.77
C GLU A 94 19.11 -14.98 3.00
N ASP A 95 19.98 -14.22 3.67
CA ASP A 95 20.68 -14.68 4.88
C ASP A 95 19.68 -15.00 6.01
N LEU A 96 18.64 -14.18 6.16
CA LEU A 96 17.56 -14.42 7.13
C LEU A 96 16.74 -15.66 6.76
N SER A 97 16.47 -15.88 5.47
CA SER A 97 15.73 -17.05 5.01
C SER A 97 16.52 -18.33 5.24
N GLU A 98 17.84 -18.32 5.02
CA GLU A 98 18.72 -19.45 5.30
C GLU A 98 18.82 -19.73 6.81
N LEU A 99 18.97 -18.69 7.63
CA LEU A 99 19.03 -18.83 9.09
C LEU A 99 17.73 -19.37 9.69
N LEU A 100 16.60 -19.00 9.09
CA LEU A 100 15.27 -19.42 9.52
C LEU A 100 14.81 -20.73 8.85
N ASP A 101 15.68 -21.42 8.11
CA ASP A 101 15.39 -22.68 7.40
C ASP A 101 14.16 -22.57 6.48
N GLY A 102 14.10 -21.47 5.72
CA GLY A 102 12.98 -21.16 4.84
C GLY A 102 11.69 -20.72 5.55
N ALA A 103 11.72 -20.56 6.89
CA ALA A 103 10.55 -20.10 7.62
C ALA A 103 10.21 -18.64 7.28
N VAL A 104 8.90 -18.42 7.15
CA VAL A 104 8.30 -17.10 6.96
C VAL A 104 8.46 -16.27 8.22
N PHE A 105 9.00 -15.06 8.08
CA PHE A 105 8.86 -14.02 9.09
C PHE A 105 7.94 -12.90 8.63
N LEU A 106 7.13 -12.41 9.57
CA LEU A 106 6.15 -11.34 9.40
C LEU A 106 6.44 -10.28 10.46
N ILE A 107 6.53 -9.01 10.06
CA ILE A 107 6.55 -7.91 11.03
C ILE A 107 5.12 -7.44 11.19
N VAL A 108 4.57 -7.63 12.38
CA VAL A 108 3.19 -7.25 12.72
C VAL A 108 3.23 -6.15 13.76
N ASP A 109 2.43 -5.11 13.55
CA ASP A 109 2.26 -4.03 14.52
C ASP A 109 1.39 -4.49 15.70
N LEU A 110 1.43 -3.76 16.83
CA LEU A 110 0.62 -4.00 18.03
C LEU A 110 -0.90 -4.02 17.77
N ARG A 111 -1.34 -3.48 16.62
CA ARG A 111 -2.73 -3.47 16.15
C ARG A 111 -3.07 -4.65 15.23
N SER A 112 -2.24 -5.69 15.23
CA SER A 112 -2.37 -6.87 14.35
C SER A 112 -2.36 -6.51 12.86
N LEU A 113 -1.65 -5.44 12.50
CA LEU A 113 -1.48 -5.03 11.10
C LEU A 113 -0.16 -5.56 10.59
N ILE A 114 -0.20 -6.34 9.51
CA ILE A 114 0.99 -6.85 8.84
C ILE A 114 1.69 -5.66 8.18
N VAL A 115 2.90 -5.37 8.65
CA VAL A 115 3.72 -4.24 8.22
C VAL A 115 4.76 -4.71 7.21
N TYR A 116 5.32 -5.90 7.40
CA TYR A 116 6.26 -6.52 6.47
C TYR A 116 5.96 -8.01 6.34
N VAL A 117 6.19 -8.52 5.14
CA VAL A 117 6.06 -9.93 4.78
C VAL A 117 7.35 -10.33 4.07
N SER A 118 8.03 -11.35 4.59
CA SER A 118 9.21 -11.91 3.92
C SER A 118 8.85 -12.45 2.54
N SER A 119 9.75 -12.32 1.57
CA SER A 119 9.59 -12.87 0.23
C SER A 119 9.46 -14.39 0.22
N SER A 120 9.95 -15.08 1.25
CA SER A 120 9.83 -16.54 1.47
C SER A 120 8.37 -17.01 1.60
N VAL A 121 7.43 -16.11 1.93
CA VAL A 121 5.98 -16.41 2.01
C VAL A 121 5.40 -16.89 0.69
N VAL A 122 5.90 -16.33 -0.41
CA VAL A 122 5.40 -16.69 -1.74
C VAL A 122 5.76 -18.12 -2.07
N GLU A 123 6.88 -18.63 -1.57
CA GLU A 123 7.35 -19.99 -1.78
C GLU A 123 6.66 -20.99 -0.84
N THR A 124 6.43 -20.62 0.42
CA THR A 124 5.89 -21.51 1.45
C THR A 124 4.37 -21.62 1.47
N ILE A 125 3.62 -20.56 1.13
CA ILE A 125 2.15 -20.59 1.17
C ILE A 125 1.54 -21.09 -0.15
N GLY A 126 2.34 -21.26 -1.21
CA GLY A 126 1.84 -21.81 -2.48
C GLY A 126 0.73 -20.99 -3.12
N MET A 127 0.64 -19.69 -2.81
CA MET A 127 -0.37 -18.76 -3.37
C MET A 127 -0.12 -18.39 -4.85
N THR A 128 0.58 -19.24 -5.59
CA THR A 128 0.49 -19.26 -7.06
C THR A 128 -0.73 -20.10 -7.41
N GLN A 129 -1.75 -19.47 -8.02
CA GLN A 129 -2.85 -20.19 -8.64
C GLN A 129 -2.28 -21.34 -9.48
N VAL A 130 -2.61 -22.56 -9.08
CA VAL A 130 -2.57 -23.71 -9.97
C VAL A 130 -3.61 -23.40 -11.05
N SER A 131 -3.16 -22.82 -12.15
CA SER A 131 -3.88 -22.91 -13.41
C SER A 131 -3.48 -24.25 -14.01
N ASP A 132 -4.45 -25.05 -14.41
CA ASP A 132 -4.37 -26.44 -14.91
C ASP A 132 -3.49 -26.65 -16.17
N ASN A 133 -2.65 -25.68 -16.53
CA ASN A 133 -1.95 -25.59 -17.81
C ASN A 133 -0.44 -25.40 -17.60
N GLY A 134 0.22 -26.37 -16.97
CA GLY A 134 1.62 -26.76 -17.21
C GLY A 134 2.71 -25.72 -17.50
N SER A 135 2.67 -24.50 -16.96
CA SER A 135 3.78 -23.54 -17.11
C SER A 135 4.08 -22.81 -15.80
N PRO A 136 5.32 -22.88 -15.29
CA PRO A 136 5.73 -22.07 -14.17
C PRO A 136 6.24 -20.72 -14.67
N ARG A 137 5.93 -19.64 -13.95
CA ARG A 137 6.83 -18.51 -13.61
C ARG A 137 6.02 -17.24 -13.31
N GLY A 138 6.29 -16.65 -12.15
CA GLY A 138 5.88 -15.29 -11.80
C GLY A 138 5.53 -15.10 -10.33
N SER A 139 6.55 -15.07 -9.48
CA SER A 139 6.57 -14.37 -8.18
C SER A 139 5.93 -12.97 -8.32
N ARG A 140 5.35 -12.25 -7.34
CA ARG A 140 5.40 -12.24 -5.87
C ARG A 140 4.28 -11.29 -5.37
N MET A 141 3.78 -11.56 -4.16
CA MET A 141 3.03 -10.66 -3.26
C MET A 141 1.51 -10.43 -3.50
N LEU A 142 0.69 -11.42 -3.13
CA LEU A 142 -0.72 -11.22 -2.76
C LEU A 142 -0.79 -10.90 -1.26
N PHE A 143 -1.09 -9.66 -0.90
CA PHE A 143 -1.57 -9.36 0.45
C PHE A 143 -2.90 -10.08 0.65
N CYS A 144 -2.92 -11.07 1.55
CA CYS A 144 -4.16 -11.60 2.09
C CYS A 144 -4.82 -10.48 2.92
N ALA A 145 -5.69 -9.70 2.27
CA ALA A 145 -6.67 -8.91 2.99
C ALA A 145 -7.61 -9.92 3.66
N GLN A 146 -7.48 -10.08 4.98
CA GLN A 146 -8.50 -10.78 5.75
C GLN A 146 -9.89 -10.20 5.44
N PRO A 147 -10.93 -11.05 5.35
CA PRO A 147 -12.28 -10.58 5.15
C PRO A 147 -12.68 -9.75 6.37
N MET A 148 -13.16 -8.52 6.14
CA MET A 148 -13.95 -7.79 7.13
C MET A 148 -15.24 -8.57 7.35
N SER A 149 -15.22 -9.55 8.26
CA SER A 149 -16.43 -10.04 8.88
C SER A 149 -16.84 -8.99 9.91
N ARG A 150 -17.66 -8.02 9.49
CA ARG A 150 -18.49 -7.25 10.42
C ARG A 150 -19.79 -8.03 10.61
N LYS A 151 -20.08 -8.30 11.89
CA LYS A 151 -21.36 -8.80 12.39
C LYS A 151 -22.53 -7.98 11.86
#